data_AF-A0A935V292-F1
#
_entry.id   AF-A0A935V292-F1
#
_cell.length_a   1.000
_cell.length_b   1.000
_cell.length_c   1.000
_cell.angle_alpha   90.00
_cell.angle_beta   90.00
_cell.angle_gamma   90.00
#
_symmetry.space_group_name_H-M   'P 1'
#
loop_
_entity.id
_entity.type
_entity.pdbx_description
1 polymer ?
#
loop_
_entity_poly.entity_id
_entity_poly.type
_entity_poly.pdbx_seq_one_letter_code
_entity_poly.pdbx_strand_id
1 'polypeptide(L)'
;MSFLRPSAVYDAVAQAARAEVVKLVGGGRTLEVLELLLRLRQAACHPALLPGQRPGVPSGKLDVLLDQLDEVVSEGHKALVFSQWTSFLDLIEAALRERQLRTCRLDGATRDRAAVVRTFQADDGPEGLSRDELLALFD
;
A
#
# COMPACT_ATOMS: atom_id res chain seq x y z
N MET A 1 -13.08 1.55 20.82
CA MET A 1 -12.60 2.62 19.90
C MET A 1 -11.11 2.89 20.13
N SER A 2 -10.24 1.95 19.73
CA SER A 2 -8.78 2.10 19.81
C SER A 2 -8.18 1.66 18.47
N PHE A 3 -8.54 2.35 17.41
CA PHE A 3 -8.00 2.13 16.07
C PHE A 3 -7.28 3.42 15.69
N LEU A 4 -6.08 3.31 15.11
CA LEU A 4 -5.09 4.38 14.88
C LEU A 4 -4.18 4.68 16.09
N ARG A 5 -3.51 3.67 16.64
CA ARG A 5 -2.16 3.92 17.18
C ARG A 5 -1.17 3.72 16.05
N PRO A 6 -0.45 4.76 15.58
CA PRO A 6 0.70 4.56 14.73
C PRO A 6 1.65 3.56 15.40
N SER A 7 2.29 2.68 14.62
CA SER A 7 3.26 1.76 15.22
C SER A 7 4.37 2.59 15.87
N ALA A 8 4.94 2.12 16.98
CA ALA A 8 6.04 2.80 17.66
C ALA A 8 7.22 3.12 16.70
N VAL A 9 7.32 2.35 15.62
CA VAL A 9 8.28 2.56 14.52
C VAL A 9 7.95 3.82 13.72
N TYR A 10 6.67 4.07 13.37
CA TYR A 10 6.27 5.31 12.71
C TYR A 10 6.58 6.53 13.56
N ASP A 11 6.22 6.51 14.84
CA ASP A 11 6.44 7.66 15.73
C ASP A 11 7.94 7.94 15.92
N ALA A 12 8.75 6.89 16.08
CA ALA A 12 10.20 7.03 16.17
C ALA A 12 10.81 7.61 14.89
N VAL A 13 10.39 7.13 13.71
CA VAL A 13 10.87 7.64 12.41
C VAL A 13 10.38 9.06 12.17
N ALA A 14 9.12 9.36 12.48
CA ALA A 14 8.54 10.69 12.33
C ALA A 14 9.19 11.71 13.25
N GLN A 15 9.52 11.33 14.49
CA GLN A 15 10.18 12.21 15.46
C GLN A 15 11.64 12.46 15.09
N ALA A 16 12.38 11.42 14.70
CA ALA A 16 13.76 11.55 14.22
C ALA A 16 13.84 12.42 12.96
N ALA A 17 12.91 12.21 12.01
CA ALA A 17 12.88 12.97 10.78
C ALA A 17 12.42 14.42 10.98
N ARG A 18 11.46 14.71 11.88
CA ARG A 18 11.09 16.10 12.22
C ARG A 18 12.28 16.90 12.74
N ALA A 19 13.07 16.31 13.63
CA ALA A 19 14.26 16.96 14.18
C ALA A 19 15.32 17.27 13.11
N GLU A 20 15.48 16.40 12.11
CA GLU A 20 16.39 16.63 10.98
C GLU A 20 15.84 17.65 9.97
N VAL A 21 14.56 17.56 9.58
CA VAL A 21 13.94 18.54 8.65
C VAL A 21 14.13 19.97 9.14
N VAL A 22 13.92 20.23 10.44
CA VAL A 22 14.07 21.58 11.02
C VAL A 22 15.49 22.12 10.89
N LYS A 23 16.53 21.26 10.98
CA LYS A 23 17.93 21.68 10.81
C LYS A 23 18.30 21.93 9.34
N LEU A 24 17.64 21.24 8.41
CA LEU A 24 17.99 21.23 6.99
C LEU A 24 17.35 22.38 6.19
N VAL A 25 16.18 22.87 6.61
CA VAL A 25 15.32 23.83 5.86
C VAL A 25 15.95 25.22 5.61
N GLY A 26 17.07 25.57 6.26
CA GLY A 26 17.74 26.86 6.05
C GLY A 26 18.99 26.86 5.15
N GLY A 27 19.51 25.69 4.74
CA GLY A 27 20.92 25.57 4.30
C GLY A 27 21.19 25.25 2.83
N GLY A 28 20.20 25.29 1.94
CA GLY A 28 20.40 24.92 0.52
C GLY A 28 20.56 23.41 0.26
N ARG A 29 20.29 22.57 1.26
CA ARG A 29 20.39 21.10 1.20
C ARG A 29 19.08 20.45 0.73
N THR A 30 18.55 20.91 -0.39
CA THR A 30 17.24 20.48 -0.90
C THR A 30 17.17 18.97 -1.12
N LEU A 31 18.24 18.36 -1.63
CA LEU A 31 18.27 16.92 -1.90
C LEU A 31 18.11 16.08 -0.62
N GLU A 32 18.79 16.45 0.47
CA GLU A 32 18.68 15.78 1.78
C GLU A 32 17.28 15.93 2.38
N VAL A 33 16.66 17.11 2.23
CA VAL A 33 15.28 17.34 2.66
C VAL A 33 14.30 16.45 1.87
N LEU A 34 14.48 16.35 0.55
CA LEU A 34 13.63 15.50 -0.30
C LEU A 34 13.78 14.02 0.07
N GLU A 35 14.99 13.55 0.33
CA GLU A 35 15.25 12.18 0.79
C GLU A 35 14.57 11.90 2.14
N LEU A 36 14.62 12.85 3.06
CA LEU A 36 13.98 12.72 4.37
C LEU A 36 12.45 12.73 4.27
N LEU A 37 11.89 13.58 3.41
CA LEU A 37 10.45 13.59 3.11
C LEU A 37 10.00 12.29 2.44
N LEU A 38 10.82 11.72 1.55
CA LEU A 38 10.56 10.42 0.93
C LEU A 38 10.51 9.31 1.98
N ARG A 39 11.49 9.26 2.88
CA ARG A 39 11.53 8.30 4.00
C ARG A 39 10.32 8.44 4.92
N LEU A 40 9.94 9.67 5.27
CA LEU A 40 8.73 9.94 6.05
C LEU A 40 7.48 9.39 5.37
N ARG A 41 7.36 9.60 4.06
CA ARG A 41 6.21 9.14 3.28
C ARG A 41 6.16 7.60 3.22
N GLN A 42 7.31 6.95 3.09
CA GLN A 42 7.43 5.48 3.18
C GLN A 42 7.03 4.96 4.55
N ALA A 43 7.56 5.54 5.63
CA ALA A 43 7.24 5.15 7.01
C ALA A 43 5.74 5.28 7.32
N ALA A 44 5.10 6.34 6.81
CA ALA A 44 3.66 6.56 6.95
C ALA A 44 2.80 5.50 6.25
N CYS A 45 3.32 4.91 5.16
CA CYS A 45 2.60 3.88 4.42
C CYS A 45 2.82 2.50 5.01
N HIS A 46 4.07 2.10 5.18
CA HIS A 46 4.41 0.83 5.81
C HIS A 46 5.89 0.85 6.23
N PRO A 47 6.24 0.48 7.48
CA PRO A 47 7.64 0.47 7.94
C PRO A 47 8.57 -0.37 7.08
N ALA A 48 8.10 -1.49 6.53
CA ALA A 48 8.87 -2.35 5.62
C ALA A 48 9.30 -1.66 4.29
N LEU A 49 8.78 -0.48 3.97
CA LEU A 49 9.25 0.31 2.81
C LEU A 49 10.57 1.05 3.11
N LEU A 50 10.97 1.14 4.37
CA LEU A 50 12.23 1.75 4.76
C LEU A 50 13.41 0.78 4.57
N PRO A 51 14.57 1.27 4.13
CA PRO A 51 15.75 0.43 3.95
C PRO A 51 16.18 -0.21 5.28
N GLY A 52 16.49 -1.51 5.24
CA GLY A 52 16.96 -2.28 6.40
C GLY A 52 15.87 -2.77 7.36
N GLN A 53 14.59 -2.50 7.07
CA GLN A 53 13.48 -3.07 7.84
C GLN A 53 13.15 -4.49 7.37
N ARG A 54 12.73 -5.34 8.31
CA ARG A 54 12.37 -6.73 8.01
C ARG A 54 10.95 -6.82 7.43
N PRO A 55 10.67 -7.80 6.55
CA PRO A 55 9.30 -8.19 6.23
C PRO A 55 8.52 -8.57 7.50
N GLY A 56 7.22 -8.29 7.54
CA GLY A 56 6.34 -8.68 8.66
C GLY A 56 6.26 -7.69 9.83
N VAL A 57 6.78 -6.46 9.69
CA VAL A 57 6.51 -5.39 10.67
C VAL A 57 5.03 -4.99 10.59
N PRO A 58 4.28 -4.98 11.71
CA PRO A 58 2.86 -4.64 11.68
C PRO A 58 2.62 -3.21 11.21
N SER A 59 1.53 -3.02 10.46
CA SER A 59 1.11 -1.73 9.92
C SER A 59 -0.38 -1.51 10.13
N GLY A 60 -0.73 -0.56 11.01
CA GLY A 60 -2.14 -0.23 11.24
C GLY A 60 -2.87 0.29 10.00
N LYS A 61 -2.14 0.84 9.02
CA LYS A 61 -2.76 1.23 7.73
C LYS A 61 -3.11 0.00 6.88
N LEU A 62 -2.25 -1.01 6.89
CA LEU A 62 -2.51 -2.27 6.17
C LEU A 62 -3.68 -3.02 6.83
N ASP A 63 -3.69 -3.12 8.16
CA ASP A 63 -4.76 -3.80 8.89
C ASP A 63 -6.14 -3.20 8.58
N VAL A 64 -6.26 -1.86 8.70
CA VAL A 64 -7.52 -1.15 8.39
C VAL A 64 -7.91 -1.28 6.92
N LEU A 65 -6.93 -1.23 6.00
CA LEU A 65 -7.20 -1.44 4.58
C LEU A 65 -7.77 -2.83 4.33
N LEU A 66 -7.18 -3.87 4.91
CA LEU A 66 -7.66 -5.24 4.73
C LEU A 66 -9.06 -5.44 5.31
N ASP A 67 -9.35 -4.86 6.48
CA ASP A 67 -10.69 -4.94 7.08
C ASP A 67 -11.75 -4.27 6.18
N GLN A 68 -11.42 -3.12 5.58
CA GLN A 68 -12.31 -2.44 4.63
C GLN A 68 -12.49 -3.22 3.32
N LEU A 69 -11.43 -3.86 2.84
CA LEU A 69 -11.49 -4.67 1.62
C LEU A 69 -12.33 -5.94 1.83
N ASP A 70 -12.22 -6.58 3.00
CA ASP A 70 -13.06 -7.71 3.37
C ASP A 70 -14.55 -7.32 3.41
N GLU A 71 -14.88 -6.16 4.00
CA GLU A 71 -16.25 -5.63 4.04
C GLU A 71 -16.81 -5.42 2.62
N VAL A 72 -16.08 -4.67 1.77
CA VAL A 72 -16.48 -4.38 0.39
C VAL A 72 -16.66 -5.66 -0.44
N VAL A 73 -15.75 -6.62 -0.31
CA VAL A 73 -15.85 -7.89 -1.03
C VAL A 73 -17.04 -8.72 -0.52
N SER A 74 -17.30 -8.72 0.80
CA SER A 74 -18.43 -9.45 1.38
C SER A 74 -19.81 -8.92 0.91
N GLU A 75 -19.86 -7.64 0.52
CA GLU A 75 -21.05 -6.98 -0.05
C GLU A 75 -21.19 -7.21 -1.57
N GLY A 76 -20.24 -7.91 -2.19
CA GLY A 76 -20.23 -8.16 -3.63
C GLY A 76 -19.75 -6.98 -4.46
N HIS A 77 -18.85 -6.17 -3.91
CA HIS A 77 -18.31 -4.99 -4.57
C HIS A 77 -16.84 -5.17 -4.95
N LYS A 78 -16.48 -4.66 -6.13
CA LYS A 78 -15.08 -4.59 -6.58
C LYS A 78 -14.41 -3.33 -6.00
N ALA A 79 -13.13 -3.43 -5.66
CA ALA A 79 -12.35 -2.28 -5.16
C ALA A 79 -11.05 -2.06 -5.94
N LEU A 80 -10.66 -0.79 -6.01
CA LEU A 80 -9.41 -0.33 -6.61
C LEU A 80 -8.50 0.23 -5.51
N VAL A 81 -7.27 -0.26 -5.45
CA VAL A 81 -6.26 0.17 -4.47
C VAL A 81 -5.08 0.76 -5.23
N PHE A 82 -4.81 2.04 -4.99
CA PHE A 82 -3.70 2.77 -5.60
C PHE A 82 -2.56 2.99 -4.60
N SER A 83 -1.31 2.86 -5.04
CA SER A 83 -0.14 3.20 -4.24
C SER A 83 1.03 3.66 -5.07
N GLN A 84 1.63 4.78 -4.68
CA GLN A 84 2.87 5.28 -5.28
C GLN A 84 4.10 4.36 -5.06
N TRP A 85 3.97 3.27 -4.31
CA TRP A 85 5.02 2.28 -4.12
C TRP A 85 4.54 0.89 -4.51
N THR A 86 5.11 0.35 -5.58
CA THR A 86 4.91 -1.03 -6.01
C THR A 86 5.24 -2.04 -4.91
N SER A 87 6.27 -1.76 -4.10
CA SER A 87 6.63 -2.60 -2.95
C SER A 87 5.57 -2.61 -1.84
N PHE A 88 4.68 -1.61 -1.77
CA PHE A 88 3.54 -1.67 -0.87
C PHE A 88 2.40 -2.52 -1.46
N LEU A 89 2.20 -2.46 -2.78
CA LEU A 89 1.28 -3.35 -3.48
C LEU A 89 1.70 -4.82 -3.31
N ASP A 90 3.00 -5.13 -3.30
CA ASP A 90 3.51 -6.48 -3.00
C ASP A 90 3.06 -6.99 -1.62
N LEU A 91 3.11 -6.11 -0.60
CA LEU A 91 2.71 -6.44 0.77
C LEU A 91 1.19 -6.65 0.87
N ILE A 92 0.42 -5.80 0.19
CA ILE A 92 -1.04 -5.93 0.12
C ILE A 92 -1.43 -7.22 -0.60
N GLU A 93 -0.79 -7.53 -1.73
CA GLU A 93 -1.05 -8.74 -2.51
C GLU A 93 -0.76 -10.01 -1.70
N ALA A 94 0.34 -10.03 -0.94
CA ALA A 94 0.67 -11.14 -0.05
C ALA A 94 -0.40 -11.34 1.03
N ALA A 95 -0.83 -10.25 1.69
CA ALA A 95 -1.85 -10.30 2.73
C ALA A 95 -3.23 -10.72 2.18
N LEU A 96 -3.61 -10.25 0.99
CA LEU A 96 -4.87 -10.64 0.33
C LEU A 96 -4.84 -12.11 -0.10
N ARG A 97 -3.68 -12.63 -0.53
CA ARG A 97 -3.52 -14.05 -0.85
C ARG A 97 -3.72 -14.95 0.37
N GLU A 98 -3.23 -14.53 1.54
CA GLU A 98 -3.48 -15.23 2.81
C GLU A 98 -4.96 -15.28 3.18
N ARG A 99 -5.71 -14.23 2.82
CA ARG A 99 -7.18 -14.15 2.97
C ARG A 99 -7.96 -14.82 1.85
N GLN A 100 -7.27 -15.48 0.91
CA GLN A 100 -7.85 -16.14 -0.27
C GLN A 100 -8.61 -15.19 -1.21
N LEU A 101 -8.36 -13.89 -1.11
CA LEU A 101 -8.94 -12.89 -1.99
C LEU A 101 -8.14 -12.81 -3.29
N ARG A 102 -8.85 -12.80 -4.43
CA ARG A 102 -8.21 -12.71 -5.74
C ARG A 102 -7.90 -11.26 -6.10
N THR A 103 -6.74 -11.04 -6.68
CA THR A 103 -6.27 -9.71 -7.08
C THR A 103 -5.90 -9.69 -8.56
N CYS A 104 -6.07 -8.53 -9.19
CA CYS A 104 -5.36 -8.21 -10.41
C CYS A 104 -4.37 -7.07 -10.13
N ARG A 105 -3.27 -7.06 -10.87
CA ARG A 105 -2.21 -6.08 -10.68
C ARG A 105 -1.95 -5.35 -11.98
N LEU A 106 -1.86 -4.03 -11.87
CA LEU A 106 -1.55 -3.15 -12.98
C LEU A 106 -0.53 -2.12 -12.51
N ASP A 107 0.72 -2.34 -12.87
CA ASP A 107 1.84 -1.46 -12.57
C ASP A 107 2.54 -1.00 -13.86
N GLY A 108 3.54 -0.13 -13.73
CA GLY A 108 4.35 0.34 -14.86
C GLY A 108 5.09 -0.77 -15.64
N ALA A 109 5.24 -1.97 -15.08
CA ALA A 109 5.85 -3.12 -15.77
C ALA A 109 4.84 -3.95 -16.58
N THR A 110 3.55 -3.68 -16.42
CA THR A 110 2.47 -4.41 -17.07
C THR A 110 2.44 -4.14 -18.57
N ARG A 111 2.74 -5.17 -19.38
CA ARG A 111 2.83 -5.06 -20.85
C ARG A 111 1.47 -4.87 -21.53
N ASP A 112 0.45 -5.62 -21.11
CA ASP A 112 -0.91 -5.53 -21.68
C ASP A 112 -1.89 -5.00 -20.62
N ARG A 113 -1.83 -3.67 -20.43
CA ARG A 113 -2.72 -2.97 -19.49
C ARG A 113 -4.19 -3.14 -19.88
N ALA A 114 -4.49 -3.19 -21.17
CA ALA A 114 -5.86 -3.32 -21.66
C ALA A 114 -6.45 -4.68 -21.31
N ALA A 115 -5.67 -5.76 -21.34
CA ALA A 115 -6.11 -7.07 -20.87
C ALA A 115 -6.45 -7.07 -19.39
N VAL A 116 -5.59 -6.49 -18.54
CA VAL A 116 -5.85 -6.42 -17.09
C VAL A 116 -7.11 -5.61 -16.77
N VAL A 117 -7.29 -4.48 -17.46
CA VAL A 117 -8.51 -3.66 -17.34
C VAL A 117 -9.74 -4.44 -17.78
N ARG A 118 -9.67 -5.17 -18.91
CA ARG A 118 -10.77 -6.05 -19.36
C ARG A 118 -11.10 -7.12 -18.32
N THR A 119 -10.09 -7.78 -17.75
CA THR A 119 -10.30 -8.79 -16.69
C THR A 119 -10.98 -8.19 -15.46
N PHE A 120 -10.65 -6.96 -15.09
CA PHE A 120 -11.30 -6.26 -13.98
C PHE A 120 -12.74 -5.83 -14.32
N GLN A 121 -12.97 -5.33 -15.54
CA GLN A 121 -14.26 -4.84 -16.01
C GLN A 121 -15.24 -5.93 -16.42
N ALA A 122 -14.76 -7.12 -16.80
CA ALA A 122 -15.62 -8.25 -17.15
C ALA A 122 -16.55 -8.59 -15.99
N ASP A 123 -17.83 -8.82 -16.31
CA ASP A 123 -18.88 -9.16 -15.35
C ASP A 123 -18.58 -10.44 -14.55
N ASP A 124 -17.74 -11.32 -15.11
CA ASP A 124 -17.43 -12.67 -14.59
C ASP A 124 -16.03 -12.77 -13.95
N GLY A 125 -15.24 -11.69 -13.94
CA GLY A 125 -13.80 -11.81 -13.68
C GLY A 125 -13.11 -12.75 -14.70
N PRO A 126 -11.91 -13.31 -14.42
CA PRO A 126 -11.31 -14.31 -15.30
C PRO A 126 -12.22 -15.53 -15.44
N GLU A 127 -12.29 -16.11 -16.65
CA GLU A 127 -13.22 -17.20 -17.02
C GLU A 127 -13.36 -18.28 -15.92
N GLY A 128 -14.56 -18.35 -15.32
CA GLY A 128 -14.93 -19.36 -14.32
C GLY A 128 -15.15 -18.86 -12.89
N LEU A 129 -15.31 -17.55 -12.64
CA LEU A 129 -15.40 -16.99 -11.28
C LEU A 129 -16.72 -16.26 -10.99
N SER A 130 -17.16 -16.38 -9.74
CA SER A 130 -18.30 -15.65 -9.18
C SER A 130 -17.90 -14.19 -8.93
N ARG A 131 -18.40 -13.29 -9.78
CA ARG A 131 -18.83 -11.88 -9.62
C ARG A 131 -18.11 -10.89 -8.66
N ASP A 132 -17.55 -11.30 -7.52
CA ASP A 132 -17.58 -10.47 -6.31
C ASP A 132 -16.22 -10.25 -5.59
N GLU A 133 -15.09 -10.80 -6.05
CA GLU A 133 -13.85 -10.86 -5.23
C GLU A 133 -12.59 -10.28 -5.88
N LEU A 134 -12.72 -9.25 -6.75
CA LEU A 134 -11.59 -8.79 -7.56
C LEU A 134 -11.08 -7.42 -7.11
N LEU A 135 -9.86 -7.43 -6.56
CA LEU A 135 -9.15 -6.23 -6.10
C LEU A 135 -8.05 -5.85 -7.06
N ALA A 136 -8.04 -4.61 -7.53
CA ALA A 136 -7.04 -4.15 -8.47
C ALA A 136 -5.99 -3.25 -7.80
N LEU A 137 -4.73 -3.63 -7.94
CA LEU A 137 -3.57 -2.93 -7.37
C LEU A 137 -2.89 -2.08 -8.44
N PHE A 138 -2.84 -0.76 -8.23
CA PHE A 138 -2.32 0.23 -9.16
C PHE A 138 -1.15 1.02 -8.58
N ASP A 139 -0.16 1.35 -9.42
CA ASP A 139 0.91 2.31 -9.09
C ASP A 139 0.54 3.79 -9.32
#